data_AF-A0A382NQ86-F1
#
_entry.id   AF-A0A382NQ86-F1
#
_cell.length_a   1.000
_cell.length_b   1.000
_cell.length_c   1.000
_cell.angle_alpha   90.00
_cell.angle_beta   90.00
_cell.angle_gamma   90.00
#
_symmetry.space_group_name_H-M   'P 1'
#
loop_
_entity.id
_entity.type
_entity.pdbx_description
1 polymer ?
#
loop_
_entity_poly.entity_id
_entity_poly.type
_entity_poly.pdbx_seq_one_letter_code
_entity_poly.pdbx_strand_id
1 'polypeptide(L)'
;LSEGIFRTANNATMTLGSAAALPREWVMPEESAPLKPKSEFLLIGKSLPRVDYRDMLTAVPRYAYDMHASAGPTYYGAVARPPMIGATMGDVSTGTARALPEVVDVVVIDNFAGVIAKTREAAWAAADKLDIEWVLPHPVEQSELEEALDPTTADAITLKRNGKVEPLLSRPNALRADYRTPFAATAVLEPQSSFAERGDDQVLRIRTPTQFPNTTAKTIAKTLDIDETQVDVLPTYLGGGFGRRSITESATEAAILAYTSGFPVHVGWRREDEFLQDRFRPPTRHQLSGYVGKDGKVEAMQHLQASGDVLLANFPRVAAAVLGSDFGATRGIEPPYTIPNLELRAKRVPLPVPTASWRGLGLL
;
A
#
# COMPACT_ATOMS: atom_id res chain seq x y z
N LEU A 1 -2.99 -38.22 -7.84
CA LEU A 1 -2.93 -36.99 -7.02
C LEU A 1 -4.24 -36.88 -6.25
N SER A 2 -4.23 -37.13 -4.95
CA SER A 2 -5.39 -36.89 -4.08
C SER A 2 -4.99 -35.82 -3.08
N GLU A 3 -5.80 -34.77 -2.91
CA GLU A 3 -5.52 -33.68 -1.95
C GLU A 3 -4.18 -32.95 -2.17
N GLY A 4 -3.69 -32.88 -3.42
CA GLY A 4 -2.40 -32.24 -3.73
C GLY A 4 -1.17 -33.06 -3.33
N ILE A 5 -1.36 -34.34 -2.97
CA ILE A 5 -0.28 -35.27 -2.62
C ILE A 5 -0.15 -36.33 -3.74
N PHE A 6 1.05 -36.46 -4.28
CA PHE A 6 1.46 -37.60 -5.09
C PHE A 6 1.74 -38.77 -4.15
N ARG A 7 1.10 -39.91 -4.41
CA ARG A 7 1.38 -41.17 -3.72
C ARG A 7 1.80 -42.21 -4.74
N THR A 8 2.91 -42.89 -4.47
CA THR A 8 3.40 -44.02 -5.27
C THR A 8 2.82 -45.34 -4.75
N ALA A 9 2.97 -46.43 -5.52
CA ALA A 9 2.49 -47.76 -5.15
C ALA A 9 3.17 -48.33 -3.88
N ASN A 10 4.34 -47.82 -3.51
CA ASN A 10 5.07 -48.17 -2.27
C ASN A 10 4.81 -47.16 -1.12
N ASN A 11 3.71 -46.40 -1.17
CA ASN A 11 3.31 -45.41 -0.16
C ASN A 11 4.28 -44.23 0.06
N ALA A 12 5.28 -44.02 -0.81
CA ALA A 12 6.04 -42.77 -0.77
C ALA A 12 5.12 -41.61 -1.15
N THR A 13 5.29 -40.47 -0.47
CA THR A 13 4.45 -39.30 -0.68
C THR A 13 5.29 -38.07 -1.01
N MET A 14 4.79 -37.24 -1.91
CA MET A 14 5.40 -35.96 -2.26
C MET A 14 4.29 -34.93 -2.48
N THR A 15 4.43 -33.74 -1.89
CA THR A 15 3.46 -32.66 -2.12
C THR A 15 3.65 -32.08 -3.53
N LEU A 16 2.60 -31.47 -4.08
CA LEU A 16 2.72 -30.72 -5.33
C LEU A 16 3.79 -29.61 -5.25
N GLY A 17 3.93 -28.95 -4.10
CA GLY A 17 4.96 -27.93 -3.87
C GLY A 17 6.38 -28.50 -3.93
N SER A 18 6.63 -29.62 -3.25
CA SER A 18 7.92 -30.32 -3.30
C SER A 18 8.26 -30.77 -4.73
N ALA A 19 7.27 -31.28 -5.46
CA ALA A 19 7.44 -31.68 -6.86
C ALA A 19 7.75 -30.50 -7.78
N ALA A 20 7.14 -29.34 -7.52
CA ALA A 20 7.35 -28.11 -8.30
C ALA A 20 8.75 -27.50 -8.09
N ALA A 21 9.38 -27.76 -6.95
CA ALA A 21 10.73 -27.30 -6.62
C ALA A 21 11.85 -28.20 -7.16
N LEU A 22 11.52 -29.35 -7.76
CA LEU A 22 12.53 -30.23 -8.34
C LEU A 22 13.21 -29.56 -9.55
N PRO A 23 14.54 -29.68 -9.69
CA PRO A 23 15.23 -29.22 -10.89
C PRO A 23 14.71 -29.99 -12.10
N ARG A 24 14.19 -29.28 -13.10
CA ARG A 24 13.74 -29.87 -14.36
C ARG A 24 13.86 -28.87 -15.50
N GLU A 25 14.11 -29.38 -16.69
CA GLU A 25 13.89 -28.63 -17.91
C GLU A 25 12.39 -28.50 -18.16
N TRP A 26 11.94 -27.26 -18.28
CA TRP A 26 10.55 -26.97 -18.60
C TRP A 26 10.38 -26.95 -20.12
N VAL A 27 9.84 -28.03 -20.68
CA VAL A 27 9.41 -28.06 -22.07
C VAL A 27 8.02 -27.44 -22.13
N MET A 28 7.89 -26.33 -22.85
CA MET A 28 6.58 -25.73 -23.10
C MET A 28 5.76 -26.70 -23.96
N PRO A 29 4.56 -27.12 -23.54
CA PRO A 29 3.71 -27.96 -24.37
C PRO A 29 3.39 -27.27 -25.68
N GLU A 30 3.42 -28.00 -26.80
CA GLU A 30 3.00 -27.49 -28.12
C GLU A 30 1.50 -27.18 -28.15
N GLU A 31 0.73 -27.92 -27.34
CA GLU A 31 -0.72 -27.77 -27.24
C GLU A 31 -1.14 -27.35 -25.83
N SER A 32 -2.18 -26.51 -25.74
CA SER A 32 -2.78 -26.17 -24.46
C SER A 32 -3.47 -27.39 -23.85
N ALA A 33 -3.19 -27.66 -22.57
CA ALA A 33 -3.91 -28.69 -21.84
C ALA A 33 -5.43 -28.38 -21.83
N PRO A 34 -6.30 -29.39 -22.00
CA PRO A 34 -7.74 -29.17 -21.99
C PRO A 34 -8.20 -28.60 -20.65
N LEU A 35 -9.15 -27.66 -20.69
CA LEU A 35 -9.74 -27.10 -19.47
C LEU A 35 -10.59 -28.16 -18.78
N LYS A 36 -10.41 -28.27 -17.46
CA LYS A 36 -11.22 -29.14 -16.62
C LYS A 36 -12.70 -28.69 -16.65
N PRO A 37 -13.67 -29.56 -16.97
CA PRO A 37 -15.07 -29.17 -17.00
C PRO A 37 -15.58 -28.82 -15.59
N LYS A 38 -16.53 -27.87 -15.51
CA LYS A 38 -17.09 -27.39 -14.24
C LYS A 38 -17.64 -28.52 -13.36
N SER A 39 -18.19 -29.58 -13.96
CA SER A 39 -18.71 -30.76 -13.28
C SER A 39 -17.65 -31.52 -12.48
N GLU A 40 -16.38 -31.38 -12.82
CA GLU A 40 -15.28 -32.03 -12.10
C GLU A 40 -14.63 -31.11 -11.05
N PHE A 41 -15.08 -29.87 -10.90
CA PHE A 41 -14.55 -28.95 -9.90
C PHE A 41 -14.83 -29.47 -8.49
N LEU A 42 -13.76 -29.72 -7.72
CA LEU A 42 -13.88 -30.26 -6.37
C LEU A 42 -14.20 -29.16 -5.35
N LEU A 43 -13.63 -27.96 -5.51
CA LEU A 43 -13.66 -26.87 -4.53
C LEU A 43 -14.30 -25.58 -5.07
N ILE A 44 -14.17 -25.30 -6.38
CA ILE A 44 -14.67 -24.05 -6.99
C ILE A 44 -16.20 -24.01 -6.88
N GLY A 45 -16.74 -22.88 -6.40
CA GLY A 45 -18.18 -22.68 -6.20
C GLY A 45 -18.73 -23.24 -4.88
N LYS A 46 -17.89 -23.82 -4.01
CA LYS A 46 -18.29 -24.29 -2.68
C LYS A 46 -17.89 -23.30 -1.59
N SER A 47 -18.75 -23.15 -0.59
CA SER A 47 -18.39 -22.48 0.66
C SER A 47 -17.55 -23.44 1.50
N LEU A 48 -16.28 -23.11 1.72
CA LEU A 48 -15.32 -23.92 2.48
C LEU A 48 -14.81 -23.11 3.66
N PRO A 49 -14.54 -23.75 4.82
CA PRO A 49 -13.90 -23.07 5.93
C PRO A 49 -12.48 -22.62 5.53
N ARG A 50 -12.04 -21.50 6.09
CA ARG A 50 -10.65 -21.07 5.89
C ARG A 50 -9.71 -22.03 6.63
N VAL A 51 -8.57 -22.32 5.99
CA VAL A 51 -7.54 -23.21 6.55
C VAL A 51 -6.88 -22.67 7.81
N ASP A 52 -6.95 -21.35 8.04
CA ASP A 52 -6.32 -20.63 9.15
C ASP A 52 -7.31 -20.20 10.25
N TYR A 53 -8.58 -20.61 10.13
CA TYR A 53 -9.64 -20.17 11.04
C TYR A 53 -9.38 -20.57 12.50
N ARG A 54 -8.93 -21.82 12.73
CA ARG A 54 -8.65 -22.33 14.08
C ARG A 54 -7.58 -21.51 14.77
N ASP A 55 -6.46 -21.32 14.08
CA ASP A 55 -5.31 -20.56 14.58
C ASP A 55 -5.68 -19.11 14.92
N MET A 56 -6.53 -18.47 14.11
CA MET A 56 -7.04 -17.12 14.40
C MET A 56 -7.87 -17.10 15.70
N LEU A 57 -8.73 -18.10 15.92
CA LEU A 57 -9.54 -18.19 17.13
C LEU A 57 -8.73 -18.54 18.39
N THR A 58 -7.62 -19.26 18.22
CA THR A 58 -6.75 -19.68 19.33
C THR A 58 -5.51 -18.81 19.48
N ALA A 59 -5.50 -17.63 18.84
CA ALA A 59 -4.42 -16.64 18.92
C ALA A 59 -3.01 -17.21 18.66
N VAL A 60 -2.87 -18.08 17.65
CA VAL A 60 -1.56 -18.58 17.24
C VAL A 60 -0.72 -17.41 16.72
N PRO A 61 0.50 -17.19 17.26
CA PRO A 61 1.43 -16.14 16.81
C PRO A 61 1.69 -16.20 15.31
N ARG A 62 1.28 -15.16 14.57
CA ARG A 62 1.40 -15.15 13.09
C ARG A 62 1.36 -13.76 12.44
N TYR A 63 1.08 -12.74 13.23
CA TYR A 63 1.10 -11.35 12.82
C TYR A 63 2.49 -10.77 13.02
N ALA A 64 2.81 -9.66 12.35
CA ALA A 64 4.15 -9.10 12.42
C ALA A 64 4.54 -8.66 13.83
N TYR A 65 3.57 -8.24 14.67
CA TYR A 65 3.80 -7.96 16.09
C TYR A 65 4.21 -9.16 16.93
N ASP A 66 3.93 -10.38 16.47
CA ASP A 66 4.28 -11.61 17.18
C ASP A 66 5.69 -12.11 16.85
N MET A 67 6.33 -11.51 15.83
CA MET A 67 7.62 -11.94 15.31
C MET A 67 8.74 -11.56 16.27
N HIS A 68 9.66 -12.51 16.47
CA HIS A 68 10.81 -12.37 17.35
C HIS A 68 12.04 -13.00 16.68
N ALA A 69 13.21 -12.71 17.27
CA ALA A 69 14.48 -13.28 16.86
C ALA A 69 14.44 -14.80 16.90
N SER A 70 15.03 -15.41 15.87
CA SER A 70 15.18 -16.86 15.77
C SER A 70 16.12 -17.43 16.83
N ALA A 71 17.09 -16.62 17.27
CA ALA A 71 18.00 -16.91 18.37
C ALA A 71 18.36 -15.63 19.13
N GLY A 72 18.58 -15.77 20.44
CA GLY A 72 18.97 -14.63 21.29
C GLY A 72 17.84 -13.64 21.58
N PRO A 73 18.16 -12.45 22.11
CA PRO A 73 17.18 -11.44 22.45
C PRO A 73 16.60 -10.77 21.20
N THR A 74 15.31 -10.41 21.27
CA THR A 74 14.69 -9.48 20.31
C THR A 74 14.83 -8.06 20.84
N TYR A 75 15.27 -7.13 19.99
CA TYR A 75 15.28 -5.71 20.31
C TYR A 75 14.15 -4.99 19.60
N TYR A 76 13.79 -3.81 20.09
CA TYR A 76 12.67 -3.03 19.58
C TYR A 76 13.15 -1.70 19.03
N GLY A 77 12.70 -1.39 17.82
CA GLY A 77 13.02 -0.18 17.09
C GLY A 77 11.87 0.82 17.13
N ALA A 78 12.21 2.10 17.23
CA ALA A 78 11.31 3.21 17.00
C ALA A 78 12.02 4.29 16.19
N VAL A 79 11.31 4.92 15.27
CA VAL A 79 11.89 5.90 14.35
C VAL A 79 11.26 7.26 14.64
N ALA A 80 12.08 8.31 14.66
CA ALA A 80 11.59 9.66 14.82
C ALA A 80 10.64 10.02 13.67
N ARG A 81 9.48 10.59 14.02
CA ARG A 81 8.48 11.01 13.05
C ARG A 81 8.59 12.50 12.80
N PRO A 82 8.53 12.95 11.54
CA PRO A 82 8.49 14.38 11.26
C PRO A 82 7.20 14.98 11.83
N PRO A 83 7.25 16.22 12.35
CA PRO A 83 6.07 16.90 12.89
C PRO A 83 5.06 17.30 11.80
N MET A 84 5.48 17.30 10.53
CA MET A 84 4.66 17.62 9.37
C MET A 84 5.04 16.72 8.20
N ILE A 85 4.04 16.26 7.45
CA ILE A 85 4.26 15.52 6.20
C ILE A 85 5.13 16.36 5.25
N GLY A 86 6.19 15.76 4.72
CA GLY A 86 7.12 16.43 3.81
C GLY A 86 8.27 17.17 4.49
N ALA A 87 8.31 17.22 5.83
CA ALA A 87 9.48 17.74 6.53
C ALA A 87 10.70 16.83 6.33
N THR A 88 11.87 17.46 6.24
CA THR A 88 13.15 16.78 6.14
C THR A 88 13.98 17.00 7.39
N MET A 89 14.78 16.03 7.74
CA MET A 89 15.67 16.02 8.88
C MET A 89 16.88 16.90 8.59
N GLY A 90 17.15 17.85 9.48
CA GLY A 90 18.40 18.59 9.58
C GLY A 90 19.33 17.93 10.61
N ASP A 91 19.97 18.74 11.45
CA ASP A 91 20.88 18.24 12.47
C ASP A 91 20.16 17.43 13.55
N VAL A 92 20.81 16.36 14.02
CA VAL A 92 20.28 15.43 15.02
C VAL A 92 21.23 15.33 16.21
N SER A 93 20.74 15.66 17.40
CA SER A 93 21.44 15.41 18.66
C SER A 93 20.85 14.18 19.35
N THR A 94 21.70 13.14 19.49
CA THR A 94 21.29 11.82 20.00
C THR A 94 21.56 11.62 21.49
N GLY A 95 22.28 12.54 22.15
CA GLY A 95 22.81 12.36 23.50
C GLY A 95 21.74 12.04 24.55
N THR A 96 20.63 12.78 24.53
CA THR A 96 19.52 12.58 25.46
C THR A 96 18.85 11.22 25.27
N ALA A 97 18.59 10.82 24.01
CA ALA A 97 18.00 9.52 23.70
C ALA A 97 18.93 8.36 24.10
N ARG A 98 20.24 8.44 23.79
CA ARG A 98 21.23 7.42 24.15
C ARG A 98 21.40 7.21 25.65
N ALA A 99 21.16 8.26 26.45
CA ALA A 99 21.29 8.20 27.90
C ALA A 99 20.08 7.57 28.60
N LEU A 100 18.97 7.31 27.90
CA LEU A 100 17.79 6.72 28.51
C LEU A 100 18.01 5.23 28.86
N PRO A 101 17.39 4.73 29.94
CA PRO A 101 17.46 3.32 30.29
C PRO A 101 16.99 2.42 29.15
N GLU A 102 17.59 1.24 29.05
CA GLU A 102 17.25 0.21 28.06
C GLU A 102 17.51 0.54 26.59
N VAL A 103 17.96 1.75 26.28
CA VAL A 103 18.45 2.10 24.94
C VAL A 103 19.75 1.35 24.68
N VAL A 104 19.80 0.67 23.53
CA VAL A 104 20.92 -0.16 23.09
C VAL A 104 21.74 0.58 22.05
N ASP A 105 21.07 1.22 21.08
CA ASP A 105 21.72 2.02 20.07
C ASP A 105 20.77 3.08 19.49
N VAL A 106 21.36 4.06 18.81
CA VAL A 106 20.67 5.07 18.01
C VAL A 106 21.35 5.11 16.65
N VAL A 107 20.57 4.94 15.59
CA VAL A 107 21.03 4.95 14.20
C VAL A 107 20.58 6.25 13.55
N VAL A 108 21.51 6.99 12.96
CA VAL A 108 21.25 8.21 12.18
C VAL A 108 21.95 8.06 10.83
N ILE A 109 21.18 8.02 9.74
CA ILE A 109 21.67 7.88 8.36
C ILE A 109 20.78 8.73 7.46
N ASP A 110 21.36 9.63 6.68
CA ASP A 110 20.64 10.53 5.76
C ASP A 110 19.43 11.21 6.42
N ASN A 111 18.20 10.91 5.95
CA ASN A 111 16.93 11.44 6.45
C ASN A 111 16.23 10.48 7.42
N PHE A 112 17.00 9.61 8.10
CA PHE A 112 16.50 8.59 9.03
C PHE A 112 17.19 8.71 10.39
N ALA A 113 16.40 8.78 11.45
CA ALA A 113 16.87 8.66 12.83
C ALA A 113 15.98 7.68 13.60
N GLY A 114 16.57 6.62 14.16
CA GLY A 114 15.85 5.62 14.92
C GLY A 114 16.63 5.13 16.13
N VAL A 115 15.91 4.61 17.11
CA VAL A 115 16.43 4.09 18.37
C VAL A 115 16.15 2.60 18.42
N ILE A 116 17.09 1.84 18.96
CA ILE A 116 16.97 0.42 19.30
C ILE A 116 17.02 0.31 20.83
N ALA A 117 16.04 -0.37 21.43
CA ALA A 117 15.96 -0.59 22.87
C ALA A 117 15.55 -2.03 23.23
N LYS A 118 15.63 -2.38 24.52
CA LYS A 118 15.23 -3.72 25.01
C LYS A 118 13.70 -3.92 25.08
N THR A 119 12.94 -2.83 25.16
CA THR A 119 11.48 -2.83 25.19
C THR A 119 10.92 -1.84 24.17
N ARG A 120 9.68 -2.06 23.72
CA ARG A 120 9.04 -1.18 22.73
C ARG A 120 8.75 0.19 23.30
N GLU A 121 8.34 0.23 24.55
CA GLU A 121 8.04 1.44 25.31
C GLU A 121 9.30 2.29 25.50
N ALA A 122 10.45 1.67 25.80
CA ALA A 122 11.73 2.38 25.87
C ALA A 122 12.16 2.91 24.50
N ALA A 123 11.99 2.13 23.42
CA ALA A 123 12.31 2.59 22.07
C ALA A 123 11.47 3.82 21.69
N TRP A 124 10.16 3.77 21.93
CA TRP A 124 9.24 4.88 21.71
C TRP A 124 9.61 6.11 22.54
N ALA A 125 9.79 5.95 23.86
CA ALA A 125 10.15 7.05 24.73
C ALA A 125 11.49 7.70 24.33
N ALA A 126 12.46 6.91 23.87
CA ALA A 126 13.75 7.41 23.41
C ALA A 126 13.67 8.10 22.05
N ALA A 127 12.86 7.59 21.11
CA ALA A 127 12.63 8.25 19.83
C ALA A 127 12.02 9.65 20.02
N ASP A 128 11.11 9.81 21.00
CA ASP A 128 10.52 11.11 21.37
C ASP A 128 11.53 12.08 22.03
N LYS A 129 12.72 11.58 22.40
CA LYS A 129 13.81 12.37 23.01
C LYS A 129 14.98 12.63 22.05
N LEU A 130 14.86 12.22 20.79
CA LEU A 130 15.78 12.67 19.75
C LEU A 130 15.52 14.16 19.52
N ASP A 131 16.56 14.97 19.68
CA ASP A 131 16.50 16.39 19.38
C ASP A 131 16.87 16.58 17.92
N ILE A 132 15.88 16.90 17.10
CA ILE A 132 15.99 16.95 15.65
C ILE A 132 15.53 18.31 15.17
N GLU A 133 16.41 19.00 14.45
CA GLU A 133 16.02 20.18 13.70
C GLU A 133 15.26 19.72 12.44
N TRP A 134 13.97 20.02 12.37
CA TRP A 134 13.15 19.71 11.19
C TRP A 134 13.06 20.90 10.26
N VAL A 135 13.40 20.70 9.00
CA VAL A 135 13.11 21.66 7.93
C VAL A 135 11.67 21.40 7.49
N LEU A 136 10.77 22.32 7.85
CA LEU A 136 9.34 22.20 7.59
C LEU A 136 8.99 22.66 6.16
N PRO A 137 8.09 21.95 5.47
CA PRO A 137 7.56 22.43 4.19
C PRO A 137 6.53 23.53 4.42
N HIS A 138 6.01 24.09 3.33
CA HIS A 138 4.86 24.99 3.40
C HIS A 138 3.64 24.24 3.95
N PRO A 139 2.98 24.74 5.01
CA PRO A 139 1.69 24.21 5.46
C PRO A 139 0.66 24.36 4.35
N VAL A 140 -0.22 23.37 4.20
CA VAL A 140 -1.23 23.36 3.14
C VAL A 140 -2.58 23.60 3.76
N GLU A 141 -3.25 24.66 3.32
CA GLU A 141 -4.58 25.01 3.78
C GLU A 141 -5.67 24.25 2.99
N GLN A 142 -6.83 24.07 3.63
CA GLN A 142 -7.97 23.40 2.99
C GLN A 142 -8.38 24.10 1.69
N SER A 143 -8.38 25.44 1.65
CA SER A 143 -8.76 26.20 0.45
C SER A 143 -7.84 25.94 -0.75
N GLU A 144 -6.54 25.77 -0.53
CA GLU A 144 -5.58 25.47 -1.60
C GLU A 144 -5.86 24.10 -2.24
N LEU A 145 -6.20 23.10 -1.41
CA LEU A 145 -6.61 21.78 -1.89
C LEU A 145 -7.90 21.86 -2.71
N GLU A 146 -8.86 22.67 -2.27
CA GLU A 146 -10.13 22.83 -2.97
C GLU A 146 -9.99 23.53 -4.31
N GLU A 147 -9.14 24.55 -4.39
CA GLU A 147 -8.79 25.23 -5.64
C GLU A 147 -8.05 24.29 -6.60
N ALA A 148 -7.04 23.55 -6.11
CA ALA A 148 -6.27 22.62 -6.93
C ALA A 148 -7.16 21.50 -7.52
N LEU A 149 -8.16 21.05 -6.75
CA LEU A 149 -9.12 20.01 -7.13
C LEU A 149 -10.32 20.54 -7.94
N ASP A 150 -10.26 21.71 -8.57
CA ASP A 150 -11.33 22.14 -9.50
C ASP A 150 -11.33 21.27 -10.79
N PRO A 151 -12.38 20.45 -11.03
CA PRO A 151 -12.46 19.57 -12.19
C PRO A 151 -12.81 20.29 -13.50
N THR A 152 -13.16 21.57 -13.46
CA THR A 152 -13.63 22.35 -14.62
C THR A 152 -12.51 23.01 -15.42
N THR A 153 -11.30 22.98 -14.86
CA THR A 153 -10.10 23.62 -15.41
C THR A 153 -9.63 23.00 -16.74
N ALA A 154 -8.87 23.78 -17.51
CA ALA A 154 -8.49 23.43 -18.89
C ALA A 154 -7.46 22.28 -18.97
N ASP A 155 -6.71 22.05 -17.90
CA ASP A 155 -5.70 21.00 -17.76
C ASP A 155 -6.29 19.60 -17.45
N ALA A 156 -7.61 19.49 -17.23
CA ALA A 156 -8.27 18.19 -17.14
C ALA A 156 -8.26 17.46 -18.50
N ILE A 157 -7.79 16.21 -18.52
CA ILE A 157 -7.67 15.42 -19.75
C ILE A 157 -9.01 14.78 -20.13
N THR A 158 -9.31 14.69 -21.44
CA THR A 158 -10.48 13.95 -21.93
C THR A 158 -10.17 12.46 -21.99
N LEU A 159 -10.87 11.67 -21.18
CA LEU A 159 -10.75 10.20 -21.18
C LEU A 159 -11.63 9.56 -22.26
N LYS A 160 -12.83 10.11 -22.45
CA LYS A 160 -13.82 9.59 -23.40
C LYS A 160 -14.70 10.72 -23.88
N ARG A 161 -14.98 10.75 -25.19
CA ARG A 161 -15.96 11.66 -25.79
C ARG A 161 -16.73 10.96 -26.90
N ASN A 162 -18.05 10.91 -26.76
CA ASN A 162 -19.00 10.39 -27.75
C ASN A 162 -20.06 11.47 -27.99
N GLY A 163 -20.45 11.71 -29.25
CA GLY A 163 -21.49 12.69 -29.57
C GLY A 163 -21.13 14.13 -29.15
N LYS A 164 -22.14 14.96 -28.88
CA LYS A 164 -22.00 16.35 -28.42
C LYS A 164 -22.91 16.60 -27.23
N VAL A 165 -22.32 16.89 -26.07
CA VAL A 165 -23.07 17.07 -24.81
C VAL A 165 -23.67 18.46 -24.70
N GLU A 166 -23.01 19.48 -25.24
CA GLU A 166 -23.29 20.89 -25.04
C GLU A 166 -24.72 21.30 -25.45
N PRO A 167 -25.28 20.87 -26.60
CA PRO A 167 -26.63 21.25 -26.99
C PRO A 167 -27.72 20.70 -26.06
N LEU A 168 -27.47 19.56 -25.42
CA LEU A 168 -28.42 18.91 -24.51
C LEU A 168 -28.26 19.44 -23.08
N LEU A 169 -27.02 19.67 -22.64
CA LEU A 169 -26.72 20.21 -21.31
C LEU A 169 -27.05 21.70 -21.17
N SER A 170 -27.22 22.43 -22.28
CA SER A 170 -27.68 23.83 -22.28
C SER A 170 -29.20 23.98 -22.12
N ARG A 171 -29.95 22.87 -22.09
CA ARG A 171 -31.43 22.90 -21.99
C ARG A 171 -31.87 23.17 -20.55
N PRO A 172 -33.03 23.84 -20.33
CA PRO A 172 -33.49 24.18 -18.98
C PRO A 172 -33.72 23.00 -18.02
N ASN A 173 -33.98 21.81 -18.55
CA ASN A 173 -34.20 20.59 -17.76
C ASN A 173 -32.95 19.70 -17.67
N ALA A 174 -31.78 20.17 -18.10
CA ALA A 174 -30.52 19.53 -17.78
C ALA A 174 -30.25 19.66 -16.27
N LEU A 175 -29.74 18.59 -15.67
CA LEU A 175 -29.38 18.54 -14.26
C LEU A 175 -27.89 18.72 -14.12
N ARG A 176 -27.49 19.39 -13.05
CA ARG A 176 -26.09 19.56 -12.65
C ARG A 176 -25.97 19.35 -11.15
N ALA A 177 -24.95 18.61 -10.74
CA ALA A 177 -24.63 18.38 -9.34
C ALA A 177 -23.12 18.27 -9.14
N ASP A 178 -22.65 18.84 -8.04
CA ASP A 178 -21.26 18.77 -7.60
C ASP A 178 -21.17 17.82 -6.40
N TYR A 179 -20.17 16.93 -6.41
CA TYR A 179 -19.92 15.96 -5.35
C TYR A 179 -18.48 16.06 -4.88
N ARG A 180 -18.25 15.71 -3.61
CA ARG A 180 -16.90 15.62 -3.06
C ARG A 180 -16.77 14.43 -2.12
N THR A 181 -15.57 13.86 -2.08
CA THR A 181 -15.20 12.94 -1.01
C THR A 181 -13.93 13.46 -0.32
N PRO A 182 -13.83 13.37 1.02
CA PRO A 182 -12.64 13.80 1.74
C PRO A 182 -11.53 12.76 1.60
N PHE A 183 -10.34 13.08 2.13
CA PHE A 183 -9.36 12.06 2.48
C PHE A 183 -10.01 10.97 3.34
N ALA A 184 -9.56 9.73 3.18
CA ALA A 184 -9.93 8.65 4.09
C ALA A 184 -8.68 7.88 4.52
N ALA A 185 -8.53 7.75 5.83
CA ALA A 185 -7.55 6.86 6.41
C ALA A 185 -7.93 5.39 6.13
N THR A 186 -6.93 4.53 6.04
CA THR A 186 -7.11 3.07 5.94
C THR A 186 -7.55 2.47 7.27
N ALA A 187 -7.13 3.08 8.39
CA ALA A 187 -7.57 2.78 9.76
C ALA A 187 -7.54 1.27 10.10
N VAL A 188 -6.47 0.59 9.69
CA VAL A 188 -6.25 -0.82 10.02
C VAL A 188 -6.19 -1.03 11.55
N LEU A 189 -6.68 -2.17 12.03
CA LEU A 189 -6.66 -2.46 13.48
C LEU A 189 -5.24 -2.71 13.97
N GLU A 190 -4.45 -3.44 13.19
CA GLU A 190 -3.03 -3.64 13.42
C GLU A 190 -2.24 -2.51 12.74
N PRO A 191 -1.53 -1.64 13.48
CA PRO A 191 -0.64 -0.66 12.88
C PRO A 191 0.49 -1.31 12.06
N GLN A 192 1.26 -0.51 11.35
CA GLN A 192 2.52 -0.92 10.74
C GLN A 192 3.48 -1.56 11.75
N SER A 193 3.95 -2.76 11.43
CA SER A 193 5.02 -3.42 12.15
C SER A 193 5.78 -4.35 11.24
N SER A 194 7.06 -4.57 11.55
CA SER A 194 7.92 -5.50 10.85
C SER A 194 9.06 -5.93 11.76
N PHE A 195 9.56 -7.14 11.52
CA PHE A 195 10.73 -7.66 12.18
C PHE A 195 11.82 -7.94 11.16
N ALA A 196 13.06 -7.58 11.48
CA ALA A 196 14.23 -7.81 10.64
C ALA A 196 15.34 -8.49 11.44
N GLU A 197 15.94 -9.54 10.88
CA GLU A 197 17.14 -10.18 11.41
C GLU A 197 18.07 -10.60 10.27
N ARG A 198 19.38 -10.44 10.47
CA ARG A 198 20.38 -10.93 9.53
C ARG A 198 20.82 -12.33 9.97
N GLY A 199 20.72 -13.32 9.08
CA GLY A 199 21.19 -14.67 9.38
C GLY A 199 22.69 -14.83 9.20
N ASP A 200 23.21 -15.99 9.63
CA ASP A 200 24.62 -16.36 9.47
C ASP A 200 25.05 -16.41 8.00
N ASP A 201 24.11 -16.76 7.12
CA ASP A 201 24.23 -16.73 5.65
C ASP A 201 24.24 -15.32 5.05
N GLN A 202 24.26 -14.29 5.90
CA GLN A 202 24.27 -12.87 5.54
C GLN A 202 22.99 -12.38 4.87
N VAL A 203 21.95 -13.22 4.78
CA VAL A 203 20.63 -12.83 4.25
C VAL A 203 19.87 -12.06 5.32
N LEU A 204 19.38 -10.87 4.96
CA LEU A 204 18.50 -10.06 5.78
C LEU A 204 17.06 -10.54 5.61
N ARG A 205 16.53 -11.20 6.64
CA ARG A 205 15.17 -11.76 6.66
C ARG A 205 14.21 -10.76 7.28
N ILE A 206 13.13 -10.47 6.57
CA ILE A 206 12.12 -9.48 6.95
C ILE A 206 10.77 -10.19 7.09
N ARG A 207 10.20 -10.20 8.29
CA ARG A 207 8.85 -10.70 8.55
C ARG A 207 7.91 -9.51 8.68
N THR A 208 7.00 -9.35 7.71
CA THR A 208 6.24 -8.12 7.55
C THR A 208 4.86 -8.35 6.91
N PRO A 209 3.82 -7.57 7.26
CA PRO A 209 2.48 -7.78 6.76
C PRO A 209 2.33 -7.06 5.40
N THR A 210 3.01 -7.55 4.36
CA THR A 210 3.01 -6.95 3.00
C THR A 210 2.16 -7.76 2.02
N GLN A 211 1.50 -7.07 1.08
CA GLN A 211 0.84 -7.67 -0.08
C GLN A 211 1.78 -7.77 -1.29
N PHE A 212 2.96 -7.14 -1.26
CA PHE A 212 3.91 -7.05 -2.37
C PHE A 212 5.34 -7.36 -1.90
N PRO A 213 5.65 -8.61 -1.49
CA PRO A 213 6.94 -8.97 -0.91
C PRO A 213 8.13 -8.61 -1.80
N ASN A 214 8.05 -8.88 -3.11
CA ASN A 214 9.15 -8.60 -4.04
C ASN A 214 9.41 -7.09 -4.17
N THR A 215 8.35 -6.26 -4.19
CA THR A 215 8.51 -4.80 -4.20
C THR A 215 9.11 -4.31 -2.89
N THR A 216 8.68 -4.88 -1.75
CA THR A 216 9.26 -4.60 -0.44
C THR A 216 10.75 -4.95 -0.41
N ALA A 217 11.15 -6.13 -0.91
CA ALA A 217 12.54 -6.56 -0.97
C ALA A 217 13.39 -5.59 -1.80
N LYS A 218 12.92 -5.21 -2.99
CA LYS A 218 13.57 -4.20 -3.86
C LYS A 218 13.77 -2.86 -3.18
N THR A 219 12.74 -2.37 -2.48
CA THR A 219 12.84 -1.10 -1.74
C THR A 219 13.91 -1.19 -0.66
N ILE A 220 13.93 -2.27 0.12
CA ILE A 220 14.90 -2.47 1.19
C ILE A 220 16.32 -2.58 0.62
N ALA A 221 16.53 -3.41 -0.41
CA ALA A 221 17.82 -3.59 -1.05
C ALA A 221 18.37 -2.26 -1.58
N LYS A 222 17.53 -1.48 -2.26
CA LYS A 222 17.89 -0.13 -2.72
C LYS A 222 18.21 0.83 -1.58
N THR A 223 17.43 0.83 -0.51
CA THR A 223 17.64 1.71 0.65
C THR A 223 18.94 1.39 1.38
N LEU A 224 19.33 0.12 1.45
CA LEU A 224 20.56 -0.32 2.11
C LEU A 224 21.78 -0.38 1.17
N ASP A 225 21.58 -0.12 -0.13
CA ASP A 225 22.58 -0.30 -1.18
C ASP A 225 23.21 -1.71 -1.19
N ILE A 226 22.35 -2.74 -1.13
CA ILE A 226 22.74 -4.16 -1.18
C ILE A 226 22.02 -4.89 -2.33
N ASP A 227 22.48 -6.11 -2.64
CA ASP A 227 21.85 -6.92 -3.68
C ASP A 227 20.45 -7.40 -3.25
N GLU A 228 19.48 -7.43 -4.18
CA GLU A 228 18.11 -7.89 -3.91
C GLU A 228 18.08 -9.34 -3.40
N THR A 229 19.02 -10.18 -3.86
CA THR A 229 19.15 -11.59 -3.41
C THR A 229 19.60 -11.71 -1.95
N GLN A 230 20.09 -10.64 -1.34
CA GLN A 230 20.44 -10.60 0.08
C GLN A 230 19.26 -10.23 0.99
N VAL A 231 18.08 -9.97 0.43
CA VAL A 231 16.87 -9.62 1.17
C VAL A 231 15.79 -10.67 0.95
N ASP A 232 15.39 -11.34 2.03
CA ASP A 232 14.28 -12.31 2.01
C ASP A 232 13.09 -11.72 2.76
N VAL A 233 12.00 -11.46 2.04
CA VAL A 233 10.75 -10.93 2.61
C VAL A 233 9.75 -12.07 2.77
N LEU A 234 9.41 -12.35 4.03
CA LEU A 234 8.46 -13.37 4.45
C LEU A 234 7.14 -12.69 4.88
N PRO A 235 6.09 -12.71 4.05
CA PRO A 235 4.80 -12.13 4.42
C PRO A 235 4.23 -12.79 5.67
N THR A 236 3.85 -11.97 6.65
CA THR A 236 3.07 -12.41 7.81
C THR A 236 1.57 -12.30 7.53
N TYR A 237 0.76 -12.73 8.48
CA TYR A 237 -0.66 -12.39 8.47
C TYR A 237 -0.87 -10.88 8.63
N LEU A 238 -2.00 -10.40 8.11
CA LEU A 238 -2.37 -8.98 8.05
C LEU A 238 -3.56 -8.73 8.99
N GLY A 239 -3.43 -7.81 9.95
CA GLY A 239 -4.53 -7.33 10.81
C GLY A 239 -5.37 -6.22 10.15
N GLY A 240 -5.55 -6.32 8.83
CA GLY A 240 -6.16 -5.28 8.01
C GLY A 240 -5.22 -4.81 6.90
N GLY A 241 -5.77 -4.63 5.71
CA GLY A 241 -5.05 -4.22 4.51
C GLY A 241 -5.62 -2.95 3.92
N PHE A 242 -6.81 -3.06 3.32
CA PHE A 242 -7.56 -1.95 2.70
C PHE A 242 -6.77 -1.08 1.72
N GLY A 243 -5.63 -1.58 1.21
CA GLY A 243 -4.67 -0.85 0.38
C GLY A 243 -3.42 -0.38 1.13
N ARG A 244 -3.49 -0.20 2.45
CA ARG A 244 -2.38 0.22 3.33
C ARG A 244 -1.15 -0.65 3.21
N ARG A 245 -1.34 -1.96 3.10
CA ARG A 245 -0.29 -3.00 3.08
C ARG A 245 0.30 -3.22 1.70
N SER A 246 0.00 -2.32 0.75
CA SER A 246 0.73 -2.22 -0.51
C SER A 246 2.11 -1.59 -0.33
N ILE A 247 2.27 -0.82 0.74
CA ILE A 247 3.51 -0.17 1.15
C ILE A 247 3.68 -0.46 2.64
N THR A 248 4.85 -0.94 3.04
CA THR A 248 5.10 -1.36 4.41
C THR A 248 6.37 -0.70 4.89
N GLU A 249 6.27 0.59 5.25
CA GLU A 249 7.41 1.43 5.64
C GLU A 249 8.16 0.85 6.84
N SER A 250 7.44 0.27 7.81
CA SER A 250 8.02 -0.42 8.95
C SER A 250 9.05 -1.51 8.57
N ALA A 251 8.91 -2.12 7.39
CA ALA A 251 9.84 -3.13 6.89
C ALA A 251 11.21 -2.51 6.56
N THR A 252 11.21 -1.34 5.94
CA THR A 252 12.44 -0.60 5.62
C THR A 252 13.07 -0.04 6.89
N GLU A 253 12.25 0.45 7.83
CA GLU A 253 12.73 0.92 9.12
C GLU A 253 13.40 -0.17 9.94
N ALA A 254 12.76 -1.34 10.07
CA ALA A 254 13.34 -2.49 10.75
C ALA A 254 14.62 -2.96 10.05
N ALA A 255 14.63 -2.98 8.71
CA ALA A 255 15.79 -3.35 7.92
C ALA A 255 16.99 -2.41 8.16
N ILE A 256 16.80 -1.09 8.14
CA ILE A 256 17.87 -0.11 8.42
C ILE A 256 18.45 -0.34 9.82
N LEU A 257 17.58 -0.45 10.83
CA LEU A 257 18.03 -0.65 12.22
C LEU A 257 18.76 -1.97 12.39
N ALA A 258 18.22 -3.07 11.88
CA ALA A 258 18.82 -4.39 12.02
C ALA A 258 20.12 -4.52 11.23
N TYR A 259 20.16 -4.02 9.99
CA TYR A 259 21.34 -4.11 9.15
C TYR A 259 22.50 -3.27 9.69
N THR A 260 22.24 -2.05 10.14
CA THR A 260 23.27 -1.13 10.63
C THR A 260 23.83 -1.55 11.98
N SER A 261 22.95 -1.98 12.90
CA SER A 261 23.37 -2.33 14.27
C SER A 261 23.82 -3.78 14.43
N GLY A 262 23.43 -4.67 13.50
CA GLY A 262 23.60 -6.11 13.62
C GLY A 262 22.63 -6.79 14.60
N PHE A 263 21.74 -6.04 15.27
CA PHE A 263 20.74 -6.61 16.16
C PHE A 263 19.50 -7.11 15.39
N PRO A 264 18.80 -8.17 15.86
CA PRO A 264 17.46 -8.47 15.39
C PRO A 264 16.46 -7.43 15.94
N VAL A 265 15.81 -6.66 15.06
CA VAL A 265 14.99 -5.51 15.45
C VAL A 265 13.53 -5.69 15.01
N HIS A 266 12.63 -5.56 15.97
CA HIS A 266 11.19 -5.42 15.77
C HIS A 266 10.78 -3.95 15.79
N VAL A 267 10.24 -3.44 14.69
CA VAL A 267 9.62 -2.10 14.66
C VAL A 267 8.11 -2.26 14.72
N GLY A 268 7.49 -1.56 15.66
CA GLY A 268 6.03 -1.46 15.76
C GLY A 268 5.61 -0.01 15.91
N TRP A 269 4.73 0.46 15.04
CA TRP A 269 4.20 1.81 15.07
C TRP A 269 3.18 1.96 16.20
N ARG A 270 3.05 3.19 16.70
CA ARG A 270 1.92 3.57 17.56
C ARG A 270 0.67 3.75 16.70
N ARG A 271 -0.50 3.86 17.34
CA ARG A 271 -1.73 4.11 16.60
C ARG A 271 -1.72 5.51 15.96
N GLU A 272 -1.12 6.47 16.64
CA GLU A 272 -0.95 7.85 16.19
C GLU A 272 -0.05 7.88 14.94
N ASP A 273 1.05 7.14 14.95
CA ASP A 273 1.95 7.00 13.80
C ASP A 273 1.21 6.46 12.57
N GLU A 274 0.34 5.45 12.75
CA GLU A 274 -0.45 4.87 11.64
C GLU A 274 -1.32 5.92 10.95
N PHE A 275 -1.95 6.83 11.70
CA PHE A 275 -2.77 7.88 11.12
C PHE A 275 -1.93 9.04 10.56
N LEU A 276 -0.82 9.41 11.21
CA LEU A 276 0.04 10.50 10.76
C LEU A 276 0.80 10.15 9.48
N GLN A 277 1.18 8.87 9.32
CA GLN A 277 1.98 8.35 8.22
C GLN A 277 1.17 7.42 7.30
N ASP A 278 -0.17 7.54 7.31
CA ASP A 278 -1.04 6.78 6.42
C ASP A 278 -0.77 7.15 4.95
N ARG A 279 -1.23 6.28 4.05
CA ARG A 279 -1.34 6.57 2.63
C ARG A 279 -2.83 6.70 2.32
N PHE A 280 -3.32 7.93 2.44
CA PHE A 280 -4.76 8.20 2.43
C PHE A 280 -5.40 7.87 1.08
N ARG A 281 -6.69 7.53 1.11
CA ARG A 281 -7.52 7.69 -0.10
C ARG A 281 -7.49 9.17 -0.50
N PRO A 282 -7.17 9.52 -1.76
CA PRO A 282 -7.20 10.92 -2.16
C PRO A 282 -8.63 11.47 -2.08
N PRO A 283 -8.79 12.77 -1.75
CA PRO A 283 -10.06 13.45 -1.92
C PRO A 283 -10.42 13.49 -3.41
N THR A 284 -11.71 13.63 -3.67
CA THR A 284 -12.22 13.81 -5.02
C THR A 284 -13.17 15.00 -5.08
N ARG A 285 -13.18 15.66 -6.24
CA ARG A 285 -14.19 16.62 -6.64
C ARG A 285 -14.78 16.15 -7.95
N HIS A 286 -16.10 16.18 -8.03
CA HIS A 286 -16.84 15.76 -9.22
C HIS A 286 -17.86 16.82 -9.57
N GLN A 287 -18.05 17.00 -10.86
CA GLN A 287 -19.15 17.75 -11.43
C GLN A 287 -19.81 16.90 -12.48
N LEU A 288 -21.06 16.53 -12.23
CA LEU A 288 -21.86 15.75 -13.14
C LEU A 288 -22.93 16.65 -13.73
N SER A 289 -23.10 16.57 -15.04
CA SER A 289 -24.21 17.20 -15.74
C SER A 289 -24.87 16.16 -16.63
N GLY A 290 -26.20 16.13 -16.66
CA GLY A 290 -26.95 15.10 -17.34
C GLY A 290 -28.25 15.61 -17.94
N TYR A 291 -28.66 15.00 -19.04
CA TYR A 291 -29.94 15.27 -19.68
C TYR A 291 -30.71 13.95 -19.86
N VAL A 292 -31.93 13.91 -19.31
CA VAL A 292 -32.84 12.78 -19.45
C VAL A 292 -33.88 13.13 -20.52
N GLY A 293 -33.98 12.26 -21.52
CA GLY A 293 -34.95 12.35 -22.59
C GLY A 293 -36.38 12.08 -22.12
N LYS A 294 -37.35 12.32 -23.00
CA LYS A 294 -38.78 12.09 -22.70
C LYS A 294 -39.12 10.62 -22.47
N ASP A 295 -38.32 9.70 -23.01
CA ASP A 295 -38.48 8.25 -22.82
C ASP A 295 -37.80 7.73 -21.53
N GLY A 296 -37.29 8.64 -20.69
CA GLY A 296 -36.62 8.30 -19.43
C GLY A 296 -35.16 7.85 -19.58
N LYS A 297 -34.60 7.87 -20.80
CA LYS A 297 -33.20 7.51 -21.03
C LYS A 297 -32.26 8.70 -20.84
N VAL A 298 -31.04 8.42 -20.40
CA VAL A 298 -29.98 9.43 -20.34
C VAL A 298 -29.45 9.66 -21.76
N GLU A 299 -29.75 10.82 -22.36
CA GLU A 299 -29.30 11.16 -23.72
C GLU A 299 -27.96 11.91 -23.71
N ALA A 300 -27.65 12.64 -22.63
CA ALA A 300 -26.35 13.26 -22.43
C ALA A 300 -25.84 13.13 -21.00
N MET A 301 -24.54 12.96 -20.86
CA MET A 301 -23.83 13.04 -19.58
C MET A 301 -22.43 13.63 -19.77
N GLN A 302 -22.07 14.57 -18.92
CA GLN A 302 -20.70 15.02 -18.71
C GLN A 302 -20.30 14.74 -17.27
N HIS A 303 -19.15 14.10 -17.07
CA HIS A 303 -18.56 13.85 -15.76
C HIS A 303 -17.14 14.41 -15.76
N LEU A 304 -16.95 15.49 -15.00
CA LEU A 304 -15.65 16.08 -14.74
C LEU A 304 -15.20 15.66 -13.35
N GLN A 305 -14.02 15.07 -13.24
CA GLN A 305 -13.45 14.59 -11.98
C GLN A 305 -12.08 15.20 -11.74
N ALA A 306 -11.76 15.57 -10.51
CA ALA A 306 -10.41 15.87 -10.05
C ALA A 306 -10.07 15.00 -8.84
N SER A 307 -8.86 14.43 -8.82
CA SER A 307 -8.39 13.61 -7.70
C SER A 307 -6.87 13.63 -7.59
N GLY A 308 -6.38 13.27 -6.40
CA GLY A 308 -5.00 12.89 -6.18
C GLY A 308 -4.64 11.52 -6.75
N ASP A 309 -3.42 11.08 -6.47
CA ASP A 309 -2.90 9.82 -6.98
C ASP A 309 -3.42 8.62 -6.19
N VAL A 310 -3.67 7.50 -6.89
CA VAL A 310 -4.12 6.22 -6.30
C VAL A 310 -3.12 5.12 -6.59
N LEU A 311 -2.75 4.95 -7.87
CA LEU A 311 -1.75 3.97 -8.31
C LEU A 311 -0.44 4.64 -8.74
N LEU A 312 -0.53 5.83 -9.35
CA LEU A 312 0.62 6.60 -9.80
C LEU A 312 1.42 7.22 -8.65
N ALA A 313 0.90 7.21 -7.43
CA ALA A 313 1.62 7.63 -6.23
C ALA A 313 2.94 6.86 -6.03
N ASN A 314 3.00 5.64 -6.57
CA ASN A 314 4.17 4.75 -6.50
C ASN A 314 5.07 4.80 -7.73
N PHE A 315 4.74 5.65 -8.72
CA PHE A 315 5.50 5.77 -9.97
C PHE A 315 6.45 6.98 -9.90
N PRO A 316 7.59 6.95 -10.62
CA PRO A 316 8.41 8.14 -10.82
C PRO A 316 7.56 9.27 -11.41
N ARG A 317 7.74 10.51 -10.92
CA ARG A 317 6.94 11.68 -11.34
C ARG A 317 6.88 11.86 -12.86
N VAL A 318 7.98 11.60 -13.56
CA VAL A 318 8.09 11.69 -15.03
C VAL A 318 7.17 10.67 -15.71
N ALA A 319 7.17 9.42 -15.26
CA ALA A 319 6.29 8.38 -15.81
C ALA A 319 4.80 8.70 -15.55
N ALA A 320 4.51 9.23 -14.37
CA ALA A 320 3.16 9.61 -14.00
C ALA A 320 2.63 10.81 -14.81
N ALA A 321 3.50 11.76 -15.18
CA ALA A 321 3.14 12.91 -16.01
C ALA A 321 2.75 12.50 -17.44
N VAL A 322 3.41 11.49 -18.01
CA VAL A 322 3.13 10.97 -19.37
C VAL A 322 1.75 10.32 -19.46
N LEU A 323 1.29 9.66 -18.39
CA LEU A 323 0.02 8.93 -18.39
C LEU A 323 -1.23 9.85 -18.35
N GLY A 324 -1.06 11.13 -17.98
CA GLY A 324 -2.11 12.17 -18.00
C GLY A 324 -3.24 12.01 -16.96
N SER A 325 -3.66 10.79 -16.64
CA SER A 325 -4.56 10.47 -15.52
C SER A 325 -4.15 9.20 -14.79
N ASP A 326 -4.54 9.10 -13.53
CA ASP A 326 -4.39 7.87 -12.75
C ASP A 326 -5.59 6.95 -13.00
N PHE A 327 -5.36 5.84 -13.70
CA PHE A 327 -6.39 4.84 -14.03
C PHE A 327 -6.97 4.15 -12.79
N GLY A 328 -6.28 4.19 -11.64
CA GLY A 328 -6.81 3.76 -10.36
C GLY A 328 -7.75 4.79 -9.74
N ALA A 329 -7.56 6.08 -10.02
CA ALA A 329 -8.47 7.14 -9.56
C ALA A 329 -9.73 7.26 -10.42
N THR A 330 -9.67 6.84 -11.69
CA THR A 330 -10.76 7.06 -12.67
C THR A 330 -11.59 5.81 -12.97
N ARG A 331 -11.40 4.69 -12.27
CA ARG A 331 -12.14 3.44 -12.54
C ARG A 331 -13.66 3.59 -12.48
N GLY A 332 -14.17 4.44 -11.59
CA GLY A 332 -15.61 4.69 -11.43
C GLY A 332 -16.17 5.83 -12.29
N ILE A 333 -15.35 6.48 -13.13
CA ILE A 333 -15.82 7.62 -13.91
C ILE A 333 -16.79 7.22 -15.03
N GLU A 334 -16.67 5.98 -15.53
CA GLU A 334 -17.47 5.46 -16.63
C GLU A 334 -18.82 4.92 -16.16
N PRO A 335 -19.95 5.45 -16.67
CA PRO A 335 -21.27 4.99 -16.28
C PRO A 335 -21.58 3.60 -16.86
N PRO A 336 -22.37 2.76 -16.18
CA PRO A 336 -22.79 1.44 -16.69
C PRO A 336 -23.85 1.53 -17.80
N TYR A 337 -24.25 2.74 -18.22
CA TYR A 337 -25.29 2.98 -19.22
C TYR A 337 -24.70 3.29 -20.60
N THR A 338 -25.42 2.89 -21.65
CA THR A 338 -25.13 3.37 -23.01
C THR A 338 -25.71 4.77 -23.18
N ILE A 339 -24.83 5.78 -23.20
CA ILE A 339 -25.20 7.19 -23.32
C ILE A 339 -24.65 7.71 -24.67
N PRO A 340 -25.51 8.21 -25.58
CA PRO A 340 -25.08 8.58 -26.92
C PRO A 340 -24.21 9.83 -26.95
N ASN A 341 -24.46 10.79 -26.04
CA ASN A 341 -23.64 11.99 -25.86
C ASN A 341 -22.94 11.93 -24.51
N LEU A 342 -21.69 11.51 -24.50
CA LEU A 342 -20.92 11.27 -23.27
C LEU A 342 -19.62 12.03 -23.32
N GLU A 343 -19.28 12.73 -22.25
CA GLU A 343 -17.96 13.30 -22.05
C GLU A 343 -17.43 12.99 -20.65
N LEU A 344 -16.25 12.39 -20.58
CA LEU A 344 -15.55 12.07 -19.35
C LEU A 344 -14.22 12.80 -19.34
N ARG A 345 -13.98 13.66 -18.35
CA ARG A 345 -12.70 14.35 -18.16
C ARG A 345 -12.17 14.11 -16.76
N ALA A 346 -10.86 13.95 -16.64
CA ALA A 346 -10.19 13.76 -15.38
C ALA A 346 -8.99 14.69 -15.24
N LYS A 347 -8.93 15.39 -14.11
CA LYS A 347 -7.77 16.14 -13.65
C LYS A 347 -7.03 15.33 -12.59
N ARG A 348 -5.74 15.15 -12.82
CA ARG A 348 -4.82 14.59 -11.84
C ARG A 348 -4.17 15.73 -11.08
N VAL A 349 -4.22 15.69 -9.75
CA VAL A 349 -3.65 16.72 -8.88
C VAL A 349 -2.59 16.11 -7.98
N PRO A 350 -1.29 16.41 -8.18
CA PRO A 350 -0.27 16.03 -7.22
C PRO A 350 -0.56 16.67 -5.86
N LEU A 351 -0.79 15.84 -4.85
CA LEU A 351 -1.12 16.32 -3.50
C LEU A 351 0.14 16.35 -2.61
N PRO A 352 0.23 17.31 -1.67
CA PRO A 352 1.32 17.38 -0.70
C PRO A 352 1.23 16.30 0.38
N VAL A 353 0.05 15.65 0.50
CA VAL A 353 -0.20 14.52 1.39
C VAL A 353 -0.07 13.21 0.62
N PRO A 354 0.70 12.23 1.11
CA PRO A 354 0.76 10.89 0.54
C PRO A 354 -0.61 10.26 0.36
N THR A 355 -0.89 9.85 -0.86
CA THR A 355 -2.13 9.16 -1.21
C THR A 355 -1.80 7.82 -1.85
N ALA A 356 -2.71 6.86 -1.72
CA ALA A 356 -2.57 5.56 -2.34
C ALA A 356 -3.92 4.88 -2.52
N SER A 357 -3.83 3.62 -2.95
CA SER A 357 -4.93 2.68 -3.00
C SER A 357 -5.66 2.59 -1.66
N TRP A 358 -6.97 2.77 -1.71
CA TRP A 358 -7.91 2.47 -0.64
C TRP A 358 -9.04 1.60 -1.21
N ARG A 359 -9.58 0.66 -0.43
CA ARG A 359 -10.55 -0.35 -0.90
C ARG A 359 -11.68 0.28 -1.73
N GLY A 360 -11.68 0.02 -3.04
CA GLY A 360 -12.57 0.63 -4.02
C GLY A 360 -11.82 1.04 -5.28
N LEU A 361 -10.62 1.62 -5.15
CA LEU A 361 -9.75 2.04 -6.26
C LEU A 361 -10.51 2.90 -7.29
N GLY A 362 -10.96 4.08 -6.88
CA GLY A 362 -11.65 5.02 -7.76
C GLY A 362 -13.08 4.62 -8.14
N LEU A 363 -13.56 3.45 -7.69
CA LEU A 363 -14.97 3.11 -7.65
C LEU A 363 -15.57 3.68 -6.36
N LEU A 364 -16.22 4.83 -6.45
CA LEU A 364 -17.08 5.39 -5.42
C LEU A 364 -18.39 5.85 -6.04
#